data_AF-A0A1F9N279-F1
#
_entry.id   AF-A0A1F9N279-F1
#
_cell.length_a   1.000
_cell.length_b   1.000
_cell.length_c   1.000
_cell.angle_alpha   90.00
_cell.angle_beta   90.00
_cell.angle_gamma   90.00
#
_symmetry.space_group_name_H-M   'P 1'
#
loop_
_entity.id
_entity.type
_entity.pdbx_description
1 polymer ?
#
loop_
_entity_poly.entity_id
_entity_poly.type
_entity_poly.pdbx_seq_one_letter_code
_entity_poly.pdbx_strand_id
1 'polypeptide(L)'
;MAITVAILIVAIIGFLFFIKKQKPVSEGIAAPDPVSQPGPSPDQEYGAILDSLLKLNILMRKDKDFPDEMTGEIETIIDDLMVVTPAMMEQYPGETLTYEIKKIGKTHLFKTVKEYLDLSPESRKAQFDIFKKTIESLREVSNRSRDIVEKNETAEFKT
;
A
#
# COMPACT_ATOMS: atom_id res chain seq x y z
N MET A 1 28.70 -12.90 22.44
CA MET A 1 27.22 -12.79 22.45
C MET A 1 26.62 -12.25 21.14
N ALA A 2 27.35 -11.56 20.26
CA ALA A 2 26.80 -11.10 18.97
C ALA A 2 26.69 -12.19 17.89
N ILE A 3 27.57 -13.20 17.91
CA ILE A 3 27.61 -14.26 16.88
C ILE A 3 26.47 -15.29 17.05
N THR A 4 26.03 -15.55 18.29
CA THR A 4 24.95 -16.49 18.59
C THR A 4 23.56 -15.97 18.19
N VAL A 5 23.36 -14.65 18.14
CA VAL A 5 22.06 -14.04 17.74
C VAL A 5 21.88 -14.08 16.22
N ALA A 6 22.96 -13.92 15.44
CA ALA A 6 22.91 -13.96 13.98
C ALA A 6 22.51 -15.35 13.43
N ILE A 7 22.94 -16.43 14.08
CA ILE A 7 22.61 -17.81 13.68
C ILE A 7 21.13 -18.13 13.92
N LEU A 8 20.55 -17.58 15.00
CA LEU A 8 19.14 -17.77 15.35
C LEU A 8 18.19 -17.09 14.35
N ILE A 9 18.54 -15.90 13.84
CA ILE A 9 17.72 -15.17 12.86
C ILE A 9 17.73 -15.88 11.50
N VAL A 10 18.88 -16.39 11.05
CA VAL A 10 18.98 -17.15 9.80
C VAL A 10 18.21 -18.47 9.88
N ALA A 11 18.22 -19.14 11.04
CA ALA A 11 17.46 -20.37 11.25
C ALA A 11 15.93 -20.14 11.21
N ILE A 12 15.43 -19.03 11.76
CA ILE A 12 13.99 -18.68 11.75
C ILE A 12 13.51 -18.33 10.33
N ILE A 13 14.31 -17.57 9.57
CA ILE A 13 13.99 -17.22 8.18
C ILE A 13 14.01 -18.46 7.28
N GLY A 14 14.96 -19.37 7.49
CA GLY A 14 15.04 -20.65 6.78
C GLY A 14 13.86 -21.59 7.09
N PHE A 15 13.42 -21.66 8.34
CA PHE A 15 12.31 -22.52 8.76
C PHE A 15 10.95 -22.02 8.23
N LEU A 16 10.73 -20.71 8.18
CA LEU A 16 9.54 -20.10 7.58
C LEU A 16 9.47 -20.34 6.05
N PHE A 17 10.61 -20.43 5.37
CA PHE A 17 10.66 -20.77 3.94
C PHE A 17 10.45 -22.27 3.66
N PHE A 18 10.85 -23.15 4.59
CA PHE A 18 10.71 -24.60 4.44
C PHE A 18 9.25 -25.08 4.62
N ILE A 19 8.50 -24.50 5.56
CA ILE A 19 7.08 -24.83 5.76
C ILE A 19 6.21 -24.39 4.55
N LYS A 20 6.64 -23.36 3.82
CA LYS A 20 5.90 -22.84 2.65
C LYS A 20 6.04 -23.70 1.38
N LYS A 21 6.91 -24.72 1.38
CA LYS A 21 7.23 -25.54 0.19
C LYS A 21 6.57 -26.91 0.14
N GLN A 22 5.83 -27.34 1.15
CA GLN A 22 5.04 -28.57 1.07
C GLN A 22 3.64 -28.26 0.53
N LYS A 23 3.48 -28.36 -0.80
CA LYS A 23 2.16 -28.61 -1.39
C LYS A 23 1.77 -30.06 -1.03
N PRO A 24 0.60 -30.32 -0.45
CA PRO A 24 0.08 -31.68 -0.40
C PRO A 24 -0.20 -32.13 -1.84
N VAL A 25 0.48 -33.18 -2.27
CA VAL A 25 0.12 -33.93 -3.48
C VAL A 25 -1.15 -34.69 -3.12
N SER A 26 -2.29 -34.22 -3.60
CA SER A 26 -3.52 -35.00 -3.63
C SER A 26 -3.68 -35.53 -5.04
N GLU A 27 -3.52 -36.84 -5.20
CA GLU A 27 -3.92 -37.58 -6.38
C GLU A 27 -5.45 -37.52 -6.54
N GLY A 28 -5.88 -37.36 -7.79
CA GLY A 28 -7.14 -37.92 -8.32
C GLY A 28 -8.45 -37.41 -7.71
N ILE A 29 -9.06 -36.42 -8.35
CA ILE A 29 -10.40 -36.44 -8.98
C ILE A 29 -10.48 -35.13 -9.78
N ALA A 30 -10.78 -35.20 -11.07
CA ALA A 30 -10.99 -34.02 -11.90
C ALA A 30 -12.18 -33.23 -11.32
N ALA A 31 -11.87 -32.17 -10.57
CA ALA A 31 -12.86 -31.21 -10.12
C ALA A 31 -13.41 -30.48 -11.37
N PRO A 32 -14.72 -30.19 -11.42
CA PRO A 32 -15.25 -29.30 -12.44
C PRO A 32 -14.49 -27.98 -12.37
N ASP A 33 -14.21 -27.38 -13.53
CA ASP A 33 -13.47 -26.12 -13.63
C ASP A 33 -14.01 -25.13 -12.59
N PRO A 34 -13.14 -24.53 -11.75
CA PRO A 34 -13.60 -23.54 -10.80
C PRO A 34 -14.21 -22.40 -11.60
N VAL A 35 -15.53 -22.26 -11.50
CA VAL A 35 -16.26 -21.09 -11.99
C VAL A 35 -15.54 -19.90 -11.36
N SER A 36 -14.83 -19.13 -12.20
CA SER A 36 -14.08 -17.96 -11.74
C SER A 36 -15.08 -17.05 -11.04
N GLN A 37 -14.98 -16.96 -9.72
CA GLN A 37 -15.78 -15.99 -8.98
C GLN A 37 -15.46 -14.62 -9.57
N PRO A 38 -16.49 -13.82 -9.92
CA PRO A 38 -16.25 -12.44 -10.34
C PRO A 38 -15.38 -11.77 -9.27
N GLY A 39 -14.29 -11.14 -9.70
CA GLY A 39 -13.49 -10.32 -8.80
C GLY A 39 -14.34 -9.22 -8.14
N PRO A 40 -13.85 -8.58 -7.07
CA PRO A 40 -14.57 -7.49 -6.42
C PRO A 40 -14.96 -6.41 -7.43
N SER A 41 -16.17 -5.87 -7.30
CA SER A 41 -16.60 -4.76 -8.15
C SER A 41 -15.73 -3.51 -7.91
N PRO A 42 -15.69 -2.55 -8.86
CA PRO A 42 -14.97 -1.28 -8.66
C PRO A 42 -15.36 -0.58 -7.36
N ASP A 43 -16.65 -0.54 -7.02
CA ASP A 43 -17.13 0.07 -5.77
C ASP A 43 -16.64 -0.66 -4.52
N GLN A 44 -16.62 -1.99 -4.55
CA GLN A 44 -16.09 -2.80 -3.44
C GLN A 44 -14.58 -2.61 -3.28
N GLU A 45 -13.86 -2.53 -4.40
CA GLU A 45 -12.42 -2.28 -4.40
C GLU A 45 -12.09 -0.89 -3.87
N TYR A 46 -12.82 0.14 -4.31
CA TYR A 46 -12.64 1.50 -3.84
C TYR A 46 -13.05 1.67 -2.36
N GLY A 47 -14.14 1.01 -1.92
CA GLY A 47 -14.52 0.99 -0.51
C GLY A 47 -13.43 0.39 0.40
N ALA A 48 -12.73 -0.65 -0.06
CA ALA A 48 -11.60 -1.22 0.67
C ALA A 48 -10.38 -0.28 0.72
N ILE A 49 -10.19 0.56 -0.31
CA ILE A 49 -9.16 1.62 -0.31
C ILE A 49 -9.52 2.67 0.74
N LEU A 50 -10.74 3.19 0.75
CA LEU A 50 -11.19 4.19 1.72
C LEU A 50 -11.06 3.70 3.17
N ASP A 51 -11.44 2.45 3.45
CA ASP A 51 -11.27 1.84 4.78
C ASP A 51 -9.80 1.80 5.21
N SER A 52 -8.89 1.46 4.29
CA SER A 52 -7.44 1.45 4.56
C SER A 52 -6.89 2.85 4.85
N LEU A 53 -7.29 3.85 4.04
CA LEU A 53 -6.89 5.25 4.23
C LEU A 53 -7.41 5.82 5.55
N LEU A 54 -8.66 5.51 5.93
CA LEU A 54 -9.24 5.91 7.21
C LEU A 54 -8.48 5.28 8.38
N LYS A 55 -8.20 3.98 8.30
CA LYS A 55 -7.40 3.27 9.32
C LYS A 55 -6.02 3.87 9.48
N LEU A 56 -5.38 4.27 8.38
CA LEU A 56 -4.10 4.97 8.40
C LEU A 56 -4.22 6.31 9.13
N ASN A 57 -5.19 7.15 8.78
CA ASN A 57 -5.37 8.46 9.42
C ASN A 57 -5.56 8.32 10.95
N ILE A 58 -6.40 7.36 11.37
CA ILE A 58 -6.60 7.05 12.79
C ILE A 58 -5.31 6.53 13.45
N LEU A 59 -4.54 5.68 12.76
CA LEU A 59 -3.28 5.12 13.27
C LEU A 59 -2.28 6.23 13.57
N MET A 60 -2.06 7.15 12.64
CA MET A 60 -1.12 8.27 12.82
C MET A 60 -1.52 9.15 14.00
N ARG A 61 -2.81 9.50 14.12
CA ARG A 61 -3.34 10.35 15.20
C ARG A 61 -3.23 9.75 16.60
N LYS A 62 -3.07 8.42 16.71
CA LYS A 62 -2.90 7.75 18.00
C LYS A 62 -1.48 7.87 18.53
N ASP A 63 -0.50 8.10 17.67
CA ASP A 63 0.91 8.24 18.06
C ASP A 63 1.25 9.72 18.28
N LYS A 64 1.46 10.10 19.53
CA LYS A 64 1.74 11.50 19.91
C LYS A 64 3.14 11.98 19.55
N ASP A 65 4.05 11.05 19.29
CA ASP A 65 5.45 11.34 18.96
C ASP A 65 5.67 11.33 17.44
N PHE A 66 4.62 11.10 16.65
CA PHE A 66 4.69 11.15 15.20
C PHE A 66 4.75 12.61 14.72
N PRO A 67 5.71 12.99 13.84
CA PRO A 67 5.86 14.38 13.44
C PRO A 67 4.64 14.94 12.68
N ASP A 68 4.21 16.15 13.05
CA ASP A 68 3.11 16.86 12.37
C ASP A 68 3.39 17.09 10.89
N GLU A 69 4.64 17.41 10.52
CA GLU A 69 5.07 17.55 9.12
C GLU A 69 4.77 16.27 8.32
N MET A 70 5.18 15.11 8.84
CA MET A 70 4.93 13.83 8.17
C MET A 70 3.45 13.49 8.14
N THR A 71 2.70 13.86 9.17
CA THR A 71 1.23 13.72 9.19
C THR A 71 0.62 14.49 8.03
N GLY A 72 1.00 15.76 7.83
CA GLY A 72 0.51 16.58 6.73
C GLY A 72 0.90 16.05 5.34
N GLU A 73 2.13 15.54 5.19
CA GLU A 73 2.56 14.91 3.93
C GLU A 73 1.72 13.67 3.59
N ILE A 74 1.46 12.82 4.58
CA ILE A 74 0.68 11.59 4.38
C ILE A 74 -0.80 11.91 4.17
N GLU A 75 -1.36 12.90 4.87
CA GLU A 75 -2.73 13.38 4.66
C GLU A 75 -2.91 13.94 3.24
N THR A 76 -1.91 14.65 2.71
CA THR A 76 -1.92 15.09 1.30
C THR A 76 -2.02 13.89 0.35
N ILE A 77 -1.25 12.82 0.60
CA ILE A 77 -1.33 11.60 -0.20
C ILE A 77 -2.71 10.95 -0.08
N ILE A 78 -3.30 10.92 1.12
CA ILE A 78 -4.66 10.37 1.34
C ILE A 78 -5.68 11.16 0.51
N ASP A 79 -5.64 12.48 0.58
CA ASP A 79 -6.55 13.36 -0.16
C ASP A 79 -6.40 13.17 -1.67
N ASP A 80 -5.16 13.08 -2.17
CA ASP A 80 -4.88 12.78 -3.57
C ASP A 80 -5.49 11.44 -3.98
N LEU A 81 -5.24 10.38 -3.22
CA LEU A 81 -5.76 9.05 -3.53
C LEU A 81 -7.29 9.01 -3.51
N MET A 82 -7.94 9.75 -2.60
CA MET A 82 -9.40 9.83 -2.56
C MET A 82 -9.97 10.44 -3.84
N VAL A 83 -9.31 11.45 -4.40
CA VAL A 83 -9.74 12.13 -5.62
C VAL A 83 -9.39 11.32 -6.88
N VAL A 84 -8.15 10.86 -7.00
CA VAL A 84 -7.65 10.32 -8.29
C VAL A 84 -7.98 8.85 -8.49
N THR A 85 -8.06 8.04 -7.44
CA THR A 85 -8.34 6.60 -7.58
C THR A 85 -9.66 6.32 -8.32
N PRO A 86 -10.82 6.91 -7.97
CA PRO A 86 -12.07 6.62 -8.68
C PRO A 86 -11.99 7.04 -10.16
N ALA A 87 -11.43 8.22 -10.45
CA ALA A 87 -11.24 8.69 -11.82
C ALA A 87 -10.32 7.77 -12.64
N MET A 88 -9.21 7.31 -12.06
CA MET A 88 -8.31 6.37 -12.71
C MET A 88 -8.96 4.99 -12.93
N MET A 89 -9.78 4.53 -11.99
CA MET A 89 -10.52 3.26 -12.11
C MET A 89 -11.59 3.32 -13.20
N GLU A 90 -12.21 4.48 -13.41
CA GLU A 90 -13.24 4.67 -14.43
C GLU A 90 -12.63 4.90 -15.82
N GLN A 91 -11.69 5.84 -15.94
CA GLN A 91 -11.16 6.30 -17.22
C GLN A 91 -10.01 5.43 -17.73
N TYR A 92 -9.22 4.83 -16.82
CA TYR A 92 -7.97 4.13 -17.14
C TYR A 92 -7.83 2.76 -16.44
N PRO A 93 -8.86 1.88 -16.42
CA PRO A 93 -8.88 0.67 -15.57
C PRO A 93 -7.73 -0.33 -15.83
N GLY A 94 -7.20 -0.37 -17.04
CA GLY A 94 -6.13 -1.29 -17.46
C GLY A 94 -4.71 -0.73 -17.36
N GLU A 95 -4.56 0.54 -17.00
CA GLU A 95 -3.25 1.19 -16.98
C GLU A 95 -2.44 0.78 -15.74
N THR A 96 -1.12 0.63 -15.91
CA THR A 96 -0.21 0.26 -14.81
C THR A 96 -0.33 1.23 -13.64
N LEU A 97 -0.47 2.52 -13.94
CA LEU A 97 -0.63 3.56 -12.93
C LEU A 97 -1.90 3.38 -12.08
N THR A 98 -2.99 2.91 -12.67
CA THR A 98 -4.22 2.58 -11.95
C THR A 98 -3.98 1.45 -10.95
N TYR A 99 -3.25 0.41 -11.34
CA TYR A 99 -2.86 -0.65 -10.40
C TYR A 99 -1.96 -0.13 -9.26
N GLU A 100 -1.03 0.76 -9.57
CA GLU A 100 -0.14 1.37 -8.57
C GLU A 100 -0.92 2.19 -7.56
N ILE A 101 -1.80 3.09 -8.00
CA ILE A 101 -2.63 3.92 -7.13
C ILE A 101 -3.54 3.06 -6.25
N LYS A 102 -4.20 2.05 -6.82
CA LYS A 102 -5.00 1.09 -6.03
C LYS A 102 -4.16 0.37 -4.98
N LYS A 103 -2.94 -0.06 -5.34
CA LYS A 103 -2.02 -0.73 -4.41
C LYS A 103 -1.56 0.21 -3.28
N ILE A 104 -1.27 1.47 -3.62
CA ILE A 104 -0.89 2.49 -2.65
C ILE A 104 -2.00 2.69 -1.64
N GLY A 105 -3.20 3.01 -2.11
CA GLY A 105 -4.35 3.28 -1.24
C GLY A 105 -4.84 2.07 -0.46
N LYS A 106 -4.80 0.87 -1.05
CA LYS A 106 -5.29 -0.35 -0.38
C LYS A 106 -4.33 -0.85 0.69
N THR A 107 -3.02 -0.78 0.47
CA THR A 107 -2.05 -1.48 1.33
C THR A 107 -0.73 -0.77 1.56
N HIS A 108 -0.11 -0.20 0.53
CA HIS A 108 1.30 0.20 0.62
C HIS A 108 1.51 1.30 1.64
N LEU A 109 0.72 2.38 1.55
CA LEU A 109 0.86 3.53 2.43
C LEU A 109 0.62 3.16 3.90
N PHE A 110 -0.48 2.43 4.17
CA PHE A 110 -0.79 1.92 5.51
C PHE A 110 0.36 1.09 6.07
N LYS A 111 0.86 0.13 5.29
CA LYS A 111 1.93 -0.77 5.71
C LYS A 111 3.21 -0.01 6.02
N THR A 112 3.64 0.88 5.12
CA THR A 112 4.87 1.70 5.29
C THR A 112 4.83 2.51 6.57
N VAL A 113 3.72 3.20 6.83
CA VAL A 113 3.57 4.03 8.05
C VAL A 113 3.49 3.16 9.28
N LYS A 114 2.73 2.06 9.24
CA LYS A 114 2.64 1.14 10.37
C LYS A 114 4.00 0.53 10.72
N GLU A 115 4.76 0.06 9.74
CA GLU A 115 6.09 -0.51 9.95
C GLU A 115 7.04 0.50 10.59
N TYR A 116 6.98 1.78 10.19
CA TYR A 116 7.74 2.85 10.83
C TYR A 116 7.29 3.08 12.29
N LEU A 117 5.98 3.13 12.53
CA LEU A 117 5.42 3.31 13.87
C LEU A 117 5.65 2.09 14.78
N ASP A 118 5.86 0.89 14.24
CA ASP A 118 6.18 -0.29 15.05
C ASP A 118 7.64 -0.29 15.56
N LEU A 119 8.49 0.62 15.06
CA LEU A 119 9.88 0.75 15.48
C LEU A 119 10.02 1.38 16.89
N SER A 120 11.11 1.04 17.58
CA SER A 120 11.52 1.75 18.81
C SER A 120 11.81 3.23 18.51
N PRO A 121 11.72 4.14 19.50
CA PRO A 121 12.01 5.56 19.30
C PRO A 121 13.39 5.84 18.70
N GLU A 122 14.42 5.10 19.09
CA GLU A 122 15.79 5.22 18.57
C GLU A 122 15.86 4.76 17.11
N SER A 123 15.19 3.65 16.79
CA SER A 123 15.11 3.10 15.44
C SER A 123 14.33 4.03 14.51
N ARG A 124 13.26 4.66 15.00
CA ARG A 124 12.49 5.68 14.27
C ARG A 124 13.36 6.87 13.88
N LYS A 125 14.20 7.36 14.81
CA LYS A 125 15.16 8.44 14.52
C LYS A 125 16.18 8.02 13.47
N ALA A 126 16.76 6.83 13.60
CA ALA A 126 17.76 6.32 12.68
C ALA A 126 17.22 6.07 11.26
N GLN A 127 15.93 5.74 11.12
CA GLN A 127 15.29 5.42 9.85
C GLN A 127 14.44 6.57 9.28
N PHE A 128 14.40 7.73 9.95
CA PHE A 128 13.50 8.82 9.57
C PHE A 128 13.70 9.28 8.12
N ASP A 129 14.94 9.47 7.68
CA ASP A 129 15.22 9.93 6.30
C ASP A 129 14.81 8.90 5.24
N ILE A 130 14.93 7.60 5.55
CA ILE A 130 14.50 6.52 4.66
C ILE A 130 12.98 6.50 4.57
N PHE A 131 12.30 6.65 5.72
CA PHE A 131 10.86 6.75 5.80
C PHE A 131 10.36 7.95 5.00
N LYS A 132 10.93 9.14 5.19
CA LYS A 132 10.57 10.36 4.46
C LYS A 132 10.69 10.18 2.94
N LYS A 133 11.82 9.68 2.44
CA LYS A 133 12.01 9.39 1.00
C LYS A 133 11.00 8.40 0.46
N THR A 134 10.59 7.43 1.27
CA THR A 134 9.56 6.46 0.89
C THR A 134 8.21 7.16 0.75
N ILE A 135 7.84 8.04 1.68
CA ILE A 135 6.62 8.85 1.60
C ILE A 135 6.65 9.79 0.40
N GLU A 136 7.77 10.48 0.15
CA GLU A 136 7.97 11.32 -1.03
C GLU A 136 7.76 10.53 -2.34
N SER A 137 8.35 9.34 -2.46
CA SER A 137 8.16 8.48 -3.63
C SER A 137 6.69 8.07 -3.85
N LEU A 138 5.94 7.81 -2.77
CA LEU A 138 4.51 7.50 -2.88
C LEU A 138 3.71 8.72 -3.33
N ARG A 139 4.07 9.90 -2.83
CA ARG A 139 3.46 11.17 -3.22
C ARG A 139 3.68 11.49 -4.69
N GLU A 140 4.87 11.23 -5.23
CA GLU A 140 5.16 11.42 -6.65
C GLU A 140 4.21 10.61 -7.55
N VAL A 141 3.89 9.37 -7.18
CA VAL A 141 2.95 8.53 -7.93
C VAL A 141 1.52 9.09 -7.87
N SER A 142 1.08 9.52 -6.68
CA SER A 142 -0.23 10.18 -6.51
C SER A 142 -0.34 11.48 -7.32
N ASN A 143 0.66 12.35 -7.25
CA ASN A 143 0.72 13.61 -8.01
C ASN A 143 0.71 13.36 -9.52
N ARG A 144 1.50 12.39 -10.00
CA ARG A 144 1.51 12.04 -11.42
C ARG A 144 0.13 11.58 -11.90
N SER A 145 -0.62 10.87 -11.06
CA SER A 145 -1.97 10.40 -11.38
C SER A 145 -2.97 11.55 -11.39
N ARG A 146 -2.86 12.47 -10.43
CA ARG A 146 -3.63 13.73 -10.39
C ARG A 146 -3.43 14.55 -11.65
N ASP A 147 -2.17 14.76 -12.04
CA ASP A 147 -1.80 15.49 -13.25
C ASP A 147 -2.45 14.93 -14.53
N ILE A 148 -2.61 13.61 -14.63
CA ILE A 148 -3.23 12.96 -15.78
C ILE A 148 -4.73 13.23 -15.80
N VAL A 149 -5.41 13.03 -14.66
CA VAL A 149 -6.85 13.26 -14.51
C VAL A 149 -7.19 14.73 -14.79
N GLU A 150 -6.51 15.67 -14.14
CA GLU A 150 -6.79 17.11 -14.24
C GLU A 150 -6.48 17.66 -15.65
N LYS A 151 -5.41 17.20 -16.30
CA LYS A 151 -5.08 17.63 -17.68
C LYS A 151 -6.08 17.10 -18.70
N ASN A 152 -6.60 15.88 -18.51
CA ASN A 152 -7.64 15.34 -19.38
C ASN A 152 -8.94 16.14 -19.26
N GLU A 153 -9.40 16.38 -18.02
CA GLU A 153 -10.59 17.21 -17.77
C GLU A 153 -10.46 18.60 -18.42
N THR A 154 -9.29 19.24 -18.27
CA THR A 154 -9.04 20.57 -18.86
C THR A 154 -9.06 20.56 -20.39
N ALA A 155 -8.73 19.44 -21.04
CA ALA A 155 -8.79 19.33 -22.50
C ALA A 155 -10.24 19.23 -22.99
N GLU A 156 -11.10 18.52 -22.28
CA GLU A 156 -12.52 18.34 -22.63
C GLU A 156 -13.33 19.65 -22.59
N PHE A 157 -12.96 20.61 -21.73
CA PHE A 157 -13.63 21.92 -21.64
C PHE A 157 -13.18 22.97 -22.68
N LYS A 158 -12.14 22.70 -23.48
CA LYS A 158 -11.59 23.66 -24.45
C LYS A 158 -12.13 23.51 -25.88
N THR A 159 -13.16 22.68 -26.08
CA THR A 159 -13.88 22.46 -27.34
C THR A 159 -15.23 23.16 -27.36
#